data_AF-A0A345Z487-F1
#
_entry.id   AF-A0A345Z487-F1
#
_cell.length_a   1.000
_cell.length_b   1.000
_cell.length_c   1.000
_cell.angle_alpha   90.00
_cell.angle_beta   90.00
_cell.angle_gamma   90.00
#
_symmetry.space_group_name_H-M   'P 1'
#
loop_
_entity.id
_entity.type
_entity.pdbx_description
1 polymer ?
#
loop_
_entity_poly.entity_id
_entity_poly.type
_entity_poly.pdbx_seq_one_letter_code
_entity_poly.pdbx_strand_id
1 'polypeptide(L)'
;MLVDLIKNRIIQKKSLLLCYYKTIGLNENQVLIILLIMQLSSDDRKFVTARELSDYMTLKIEEIDLEISNLVKSKFIKIENKSGKSVINLSPLFSQLAIICENSLANKNSESNLVKIIQDQFDIPMNEEQKNSIKSFLEKDISIQGLTDLIIANDVKDYEALEKLIKNNIKSKPKELTKYNWLAD
;
A
#
# COMPACT_ATOMS: atom_id res chain seq x y z
N MET A 1 8.27 3.36 9.70
CA MET A 1 9.64 3.92 9.55
C MET A 1 9.94 4.24 8.09
N LEU A 2 9.61 3.36 7.14
CA LEU A 2 9.91 3.56 5.71
C LEU A 2 8.97 4.57 5.04
N VAL A 3 7.70 4.59 5.46
CA VAL A 3 6.74 5.64 5.09
C VAL A 3 7.30 7.04 5.44
N ASP A 4 7.96 7.18 6.58
CA ASP A 4 8.51 8.47 7.02
C ASP A 4 9.78 8.85 6.25
N LEU A 5 10.59 7.87 5.82
CA LEU A 5 11.71 8.10 4.90
C LEU A 5 11.23 8.53 3.49
N ILE A 6 10.13 7.94 3.01
CA ILE A 6 9.48 8.38 1.75
C ILE A 6 8.90 9.80 1.92
N LYS A 7 8.27 10.11 3.06
CA LYS A 7 7.73 11.44 3.37
C LYS A 7 8.84 12.50 3.45
N ASN A 8 10.00 12.15 4.02
CA ASN A 8 11.15 13.05 4.17
C ASN A 8 12.00 13.19 2.90
N ARG A 9 11.52 12.69 1.74
CA ARG A 9 12.23 12.71 0.43
C ARG A 9 13.59 12.01 0.44
N ILE A 10 13.87 11.17 1.43
CA ILE A 10 15.13 10.42 1.52
C ILE A 10 15.14 9.27 0.50
N ILE A 11 13.96 8.70 0.20
CA ILE A 11 13.78 7.63 -0.79
C ILE A 11 12.92 8.16 -1.95
N GLN A 12 13.41 8.00 -3.18
CA GLN A 12 12.68 8.37 -4.38
C GLN A 12 11.56 7.36 -4.69
N LYS A 13 10.31 7.84 -4.73
CA LYS A 13 9.11 7.04 -5.03
C LYS A 13 9.22 6.23 -6.33
N LYS A 14 9.78 6.84 -7.38
CA LYS A 14 9.97 6.19 -8.69
C LYS A 14 10.94 5.00 -8.59
N SER A 15 12.06 5.18 -7.90
CA SER A 15 13.05 4.11 -7.66
C SER A 15 12.45 2.98 -6.84
N LEU A 16 11.70 3.30 -5.77
CA LEU A 16 11.03 2.30 -4.95
C LEU A 16 10.05 1.45 -5.77
N LEU A 17 9.24 2.10 -6.61
CA LEU A 17 8.33 1.40 -7.51
C LEU A 17 9.11 0.45 -8.43
N LEU A 18 10.16 0.92 -9.11
CA LEU A 18 10.96 0.10 -10.02
C LEU A 18 11.65 -1.10 -9.34
N CYS A 19 12.05 -0.97 -8.08
CA CYS A 19 12.68 -2.08 -7.35
C CYS A 19 11.70 -3.16 -6.90
N TYR A 20 10.44 -2.80 -6.61
CA TYR A 20 9.51 -3.68 -5.89
C TYR A 20 8.19 -3.94 -6.64
N TYR A 21 7.97 -3.38 -7.83
CA TYR A 21 6.72 -3.54 -8.59
C TYR A 21 6.37 -5.02 -8.83
N LYS A 22 7.37 -5.86 -9.13
CA LYS A 22 7.16 -7.29 -9.35
C LYS A 22 6.65 -7.99 -8.08
N THR A 23 7.16 -7.61 -6.91
CA THR A 23 6.76 -8.18 -5.61
C THR A 23 5.31 -7.84 -5.27
N ILE A 24 4.83 -6.66 -5.64
CA ILE A 24 3.42 -6.28 -5.48
C ILE A 24 2.52 -6.80 -6.61
N GLY A 25 3.06 -7.52 -7.59
CA GLY A 25 2.29 -8.10 -8.69
C GLY A 25 1.83 -7.07 -9.73
N LEU A 26 2.52 -5.94 -9.85
CA LEU A 26 2.35 -5.04 -10.98
C LEU A 26 3.08 -5.57 -12.21
N ASN A 27 2.54 -5.27 -13.39
CA ASN A 27 3.22 -5.48 -14.67
C ASN A 27 3.90 -4.18 -15.16
N GLU A 28 4.71 -4.28 -16.21
CA GLU A 28 5.48 -3.17 -16.77
C GLU A 28 4.57 -2.05 -17.34
N ASN A 29 3.43 -2.41 -17.94
CA ASN A 29 2.47 -1.44 -18.46
C ASN A 29 1.91 -0.56 -17.32
N GLN A 30 1.51 -1.20 -16.23
CA GLN A 30 0.98 -0.55 -15.03
C GLN A 30 2.04 0.34 -14.38
N VAL A 31 3.29 -0.11 -14.32
CA VAL A 31 4.41 0.69 -13.82
C VAL A 31 4.61 1.93 -14.66
N LEU A 32 4.64 1.79 -15.99
CA LEU A 32 4.83 2.93 -16.89
C LEU A 32 3.66 3.92 -16.78
N ILE A 33 2.41 3.43 -16.69
CA ILE A 33 1.22 4.26 -16.42
C ILE A 33 1.41 5.06 -15.12
N ILE A 34 1.81 4.41 -14.03
CA ILE A 34 2.03 5.09 -12.74
C ILE A 34 3.13 6.15 -12.86
N LEU A 35 4.25 5.84 -13.50
CA LEU A 35 5.36 6.77 -13.69
C LEU A 35 4.95 7.99 -14.53
N LEU A 36 4.18 7.77 -15.60
CA LEU A 36 3.64 8.85 -16.43
C LEU A 36 2.61 9.69 -15.67
N ILE A 37 1.74 9.08 -14.86
CA ILE A 37 0.84 9.82 -13.98
C ILE A 37 1.64 10.69 -13.03
N MET A 38 2.69 10.16 -12.39
CA MET A 38 3.57 10.93 -11.50
C MET A 38 4.30 12.07 -12.23
N GLN A 39 4.65 11.87 -13.50
CA GLN A 39 5.38 12.86 -14.29
C GLN A 39 4.46 13.98 -14.84
N LEU A 40 3.26 13.61 -15.27
CA LEU A 40 2.30 14.53 -15.91
C LEU A 40 1.41 15.24 -14.89
N SER A 41 1.30 14.69 -13.67
CA SER A 41 0.59 15.33 -12.55
C SER A 41 1.52 16.29 -11.82
N SER A 42 1.82 17.45 -12.41
CA SER A 42 2.55 18.53 -11.74
C SER A 42 1.58 19.45 -10.97
N ASP A 43 1.91 19.75 -9.71
CA ASP A 43 1.46 20.79 -8.77
C ASP A 43 -0.01 21.17 -8.60
N ASP A 44 -0.93 20.83 -9.50
CA ASP A 44 -2.35 21.08 -9.30
C ASP A 44 -3.23 20.16 -10.15
N ARG A 45 -3.63 19.03 -9.54
CA ARG A 45 -4.96 18.42 -9.73
C ARG A 45 -5.37 18.14 -11.19
N LYS A 46 -4.43 17.83 -12.08
CA LYS A 46 -4.79 17.38 -13.43
C LYS A 46 -5.03 15.87 -13.39
N PHE A 47 -6.27 15.47 -13.70
CA PHE A 47 -6.56 14.07 -13.99
C PHE A 47 -5.81 13.69 -15.25
N VAL A 48 -4.89 12.74 -15.15
CA VAL A 48 -4.21 12.19 -16.32
C VAL A 48 -5.12 11.14 -16.94
N THR A 49 -5.59 11.39 -18.15
CA THR A 49 -6.50 10.50 -18.89
C THR A 49 -5.74 9.43 -19.67
N ALA A 50 -6.39 8.32 -20.00
CA ALA A 50 -5.82 7.30 -20.89
C ALA A 50 -5.42 7.86 -22.26
N ARG A 51 -6.18 8.84 -22.78
CA ARG A 51 -5.85 9.54 -24.01
C ARG A 51 -4.52 10.29 -23.89
N GLU A 52 -4.31 11.04 -22.82
CA GLU A 52 -3.04 11.75 -22.60
C GLU A 52 -1.87 10.78 -22.38
N LEU A 53 -2.10 9.63 -21.76
CA LEU A 53 -1.07 8.60 -21.60
C LEU A 53 -0.72 7.93 -22.95
N SER A 54 -1.69 7.79 -23.85
CA SER A 54 -1.46 7.17 -25.17
C SER A 54 -0.49 7.95 -26.04
N ASP A 55 -0.30 9.25 -25.79
CA ASP A 55 0.71 10.07 -26.49
C ASP A 55 2.15 9.66 -26.12
N TYR A 56 2.33 8.93 -25.00
CA TYR A 56 3.64 8.51 -24.47
C TYR A 56 3.83 6.99 -24.41
N MET A 57 2.85 6.22 -24.87
CA MET A 57 2.84 4.76 -24.80
C MET A 57 2.51 4.16 -26.15
N THR A 58 2.96 2.92 -26.38
CA THR A 58 2.59 2.16 -27.58
C THR A 58 1.23 1.46 -27.45
N LEU A 59 0.60 1.56 -26.29
CA LEU A 59 -0.71 0.98 -26.00
C LEU A 59 -1.83 1.84 -26.58
N LYS A 60 -2.91 1.19 -27.00
CA LYS A 60 -4.15 1.89 -27.35
C LYS A 60 -4.83 2.43 -26.10
N ILE A 61 -5.69 3.43 -26.30
CA ILE A 61 -6.44 4.07 -25.21
C ILE A 61 -7.24 3.03 -24.40
N GLU A 62 -7.85 2.07 -25.07
CA GLU A 62 -8.67 1.03 -24.43
C GLU A 62 -7.83 0.08 -23.55
N GLU A 63 -6.60 -0.19 -23.96
CA GLU A 63 -5.66 -1.03 -23.20
C GLU A 63 -5.17 -0.28 -21.94
N ILE A 64 -4.92 1.03 -22.06
CA ILE A 64 -4.54 1.89 -20.93
C ILE A 64 -5.71 1.99 -19.94
N ASP A 65 -6.95 2.18 -20.41
CA ASP A 65 -8.14 2.22 -19.56
C ASP A 65 -8.37 0.91 -18.81
N LEU A 66 -8.11 -0.22 -19.47
CA LEU A 66 -8.17 -1.54 -18.82
C LEU A 66 -7.14 -1.65 -17.70
N GLU A 67 -5.90 -1.22 -17.93
CA GLU A 67 -4.85 -1.27 -16.90
C GLU A 67 -5.11 -0.30 -15.73
N ILE A 68 -5.60 0.91 -16.00
CA ILE A 68 -6.06 1.83 -14.96
C ILE A 68 -7.19 1.19 -14.14
N SER A 69 -8.16 0.55 -14.81
CA SER A 69 -9.25 -0.15 -14.13
C SER A 69 -8.74 -1.29 -13.24
N ASN A 70 -7.74 -2.04 -13.69
CA ASN A 70 -7.11 -3.10 -12.90
C ASN A 70 -6.37 -2.52 -11.68
N LEU A 71 -5.65 -1.41 -11.84
CA LEU A 71 -5.00 -0.70 -10.75
C LEU A 71 -5.99 -0.21 -9.68
N VAL A 72 -7.19 0.24 -10.08
CA VAL A 72 -8.26 0.63 -9.15
C VAL A 72 -8.80 -0.60 -8.41
N LYS A 73 -9.13 -1.68 -9.14
CA LYS A 73 -9.66 -2.93 -8.55
C LYS A 73 -8.68 -3.54 -7.55
N SER A 74 -7.39 -3.50 -7.85
CA SER A 74 -6.30 -3.97 -6.98
C SER A 74 -5.93 -2.99 -5.87
N LYS A 75 -6.66 -1.87 -5.74
CA LYS A 75 -6.46 -0.83 -4.72
C LYS A 75 -5.06 -0.20 -4.72
N PHE A 76 -4.36 -0.24 -5.85
CA PHE A 76 -3.08 0.48 -6.00
C PHE A 76 -3.33 1.97 -6.23
N ILE A 77 -4.40 2.31 -6.95
CA ILE A 77 -4.80 3.69 -7.17
C ILE A 77 -6.24 3.91 -6.71
N LYS A 78 -6.55 5.16 -6.35
CA LYS A 78 -7.91 5.57 -6.01
C LYS A 78 -8.24 6.83 -6.79
N ILE A 79 -9.44 6.86 -7.39
CA ILE A 79 -9.94 8.08 -8.04
C ILE A 79 -10.68 8.89 -6.98
N GLU A 80 -10.28 10.15 -6.80
CA GLU A 80 -10.85 11.07 -5.82
C GLU A 80 -11.36 12.32 -6.51
N ASN A 81 -12.48 12.87 -6.02
CA ASN A 81 -12.96 14.18 -6.46
C ASN A 81 -12.43 15.25 -5.52
N LYS A 82 -11.57 16.13 -6.04
CA LYS A 82 -11.04 17.30 -5.32
C LYS A 82 -11.47 18.56 -6.03
N SER A 83 -12.26 19.41 -5.35
CA SER A 83 -12.72 20.70 -5.89
C SER A 83 -13.43 20.57 -7.26
N GLY A 84 -14.25 19.53 -7.42
CA GLY A 84 -14.99 19.28 -8.68
C GLY A 84 -14.17 18.64 -9.81
N LYS A 85 -12.90 18.29 -9.56
CA LYS A 85 -12.04 17.58 -10.52
C LYS A 85 -11.69 16.18 -10.01
N SER A 86 -11.77 15.19 -10.88
CA SER A 86 -11.22 13.86 -10.60
C SER A 86 -9.69 13.94 -10.51
N VAL A 87 -9.09 13.19 -9.60
CA VAL A 87 -7.63 13.10 -9.44
C VAL A 87 -7.27 11.65 -9.12
N ILE A 88 -6.17 11.16 -9.70
CA ILE A 88 -5.63 9.84 -9.37
C ILE A 88 -4.76 9.97 -8.12
N ASN A 89 -5.15 9.28 -7.05
CA ASN A 89 -4.41 9.19 -5.80
C ASN A 89 -3.57 7.90 -5.77
N LEU A 90 -2.24 8.06 -5.74
CA LEU A 90 -1.26 6.97 -5.67
C LEU A 90 -0.84 6.61 -4.23
N SER A 91 -1.39 7.28 -3.21
CA SER A 91 -1.07 6.96 -1.80
C SER A 91 -1.30 5.49 -1.42
N PRO A 92 -2.35 4.80 -1.91
CA PRO A 92 -2.56 3.39 -1.60
C PRO A 92 -1.39 2.50 -2.05
N LEU A 93 -0.89 2.70 -3.28
CA LEU A 93 0.29 2.00 -3.81
C LEU A 93 1.51 2.15 -2.90
N PHE A 94 1.89 3.37 -2.55
CA PHE A 94 3.09 3.61 -1.74
C PHE A 94 2.94 3.12 -0.29
N SER A 95 1.71 3.05 0.21
CA SER A 95 1.43 2.43 1.51
C SER A 95 1.68 0.92 1.47
N GLN A 96 1.21 0.24 0.42
CA GLN A 96 1.48 -1.19 0.21
C GLN A 96 2.98 -1.47 0.01
N LEU A 97 3.66 -0.66 -0.81
CA LEU A 97 5.11 -0.78 -1.01
C LEU A 97 5.88 -0.62 0.30
N ALA A 98 5.50 0.34 1.14
CA ALA A 98 6.14 0.53 2.43
C ALA A 98 5.96 -0.68 3.36
N ILE A 99 4.75 -1.24 3.43
CA ILE A 99 4.47 -2.45 4.21
C ILE A 99 5.35 -3.62 3.73
N ILE A 100 5.43 -3.84 2.41
CA ILE A 100 6.21 -4.94 1.85
C ILE A 100 7.70 -4.73 2.06
N CYS A 101 8.20 -3.50 1.93
CA CYS A 101 9.61 -3.23 2.21
C CYS A 101 9.93 -3.49 3.69
N GLU A 102 9.09 -3.02 4.62
CA GLU A 102 9.24 -3.26 6.06
C GLU A 102 9.17 -4.76 6.38
N ASN A 103 8.24 -5.50 5.77
CA ASN A 103 8.13 -6.94 5.95
C ASN A 103 9.29 -7.70 5.28
N SER A 104 9.84 -7.24 4.15
CA SER A 104 11.00 -7.87 3.50
C SER A 104 12.26 -7.74 4.36
N LEU A 105 12.41 -6.62 5.06
CA LEU A 105 13.50 -6.37 5.99
C LEU A 105 13.36 -7.25 7.24
N ALA A 106 12.13 -7.47 7.72
CA ALA A 106 11.85 -8.43 8.78
C ALA A 106 12.03 -9.90 8.32
N ASN A 107 11.68 -10.22 7.07
CA ASN A 107 11.76 -11.57 6.47
C ASN A 107 13.18 -12.07 6.19
N LYS A 108 14.23 -11.26 6.36
CA LYS A 108 15.59 -11.81 6.50
C LYS A 108 15.69 -12.80 7.67
N ASN A 109 14.70 -12.83 8.58
CA ASN A 109 14.54 -13.80 9.66
C ASN A 109 13.25 -14.66 9.49
N SER A 110 13.06 -15.31 8.34
CA SER A 110 12.18 -16.49 8.10
C SER A 110 10.65 -16.28 8.18
N GLU A 111 9.92 -16.59 7.10
CA GLU A 111 8.44 -16.63 7.01
C GLU A 111 7.75 -17.53 8.06
N SER A 112 8.48 -18.48 8.66
CA SER A 112 7.98 -19.33 9.75
C SER A 112 7.95 -18.62 11.11
N ASN A 113 8.53 -17.43 11.24
CA ASN A 113 8.69 -16.76 12.53
C ASN A 113 7.59 -15.75 12.85
N LEU A 114 6.79 -15.25 11.89
CA LEU A 114 5.88 -14.13 12.19
C LEU A 114 4.70 -14.53 13.06
N VAL A 115 4.04 -15.62 12.71
CA VAL A 115 2.96 -16.17 13.54
C VAL A 115 3.53 -16.73 14.84
N LYS A 116 4.73 -17.33 14.79
CA LYS A 116 5.43 -17.76 16.00
C LYS A 116 5.79 -16.60 16.92
N ILE A 117 6.22 -15.44 16.41
CA ILE A 117 6.48 -14.26 17.23
C ILE A 117 5.20 -13.85 17.96
N ILE A 118 4.05 -13.87 17.29
CA ILE A 118 2.78 -13.53 17.95
C ILE A 118 2.40 -14.59 19.00
N GLN A 119 2.55 -15.87 18.68
CA GLN A 119 2.24 -16.96 19.61
C GLN A 119 3.22 -17.01 20.79
N ASP A 120 4.52 -16.97 20.52
CA ASP A 120 5.59 -17.16 21.49
C ASP A 120 5.81 -15.90 22.35
N GLN A 121 5.62 -14.70 21.78
CA GLN A 121 5.86 -13.44 22.49
C GLN A 121 4.62 -12.92 23.23
N PHE A 122 3.41 -13.31 22.81
CA PHE A 122 2.17 -12.82 23.40
C PHE A 122 1.21 -13.92 23.90
N ASP A 123 1.62 -15.18 23.80
CA ASP A 123 0.89 -16.36 24.28
C ASP A 123 -0.56 -16.43 23.75
N ILE A 124 -0.79 -15.94 22.52
CA ILE A 124 -2.10 -15.95 21.87
C ILE A 124 -2.26 -17.29 21.13
N PRO A 125 -3.08 -18.24 21.61
CA PRO A 125 -3.29 -19.49 20.92
C PRO A 125 -4.03 -19.25 19.59
N MET A 126 -3.53 -19.87 18.52
CA MET A 126 -4.12 -19.75 17.17
C MET A 126 -4.17 -21.11 16.48
N ASN A 127 -5.31 -21.41 15.87
CA ASN A 127 -5.48 -22.55 14.96
C ASN A 127 -4.97 -22.21 13.54
N GLU A 128 -4.83 -23.21 12.66
CA GLU A 128 -4.26 -23.01 11.32
C GLU A 128 -5.06 -22.01 10.46
N GLU A 129 -6.39 -21.94 10.61
CA GLU A 129 -7.23 -20.97 9.89
C GLU A 129 -6.90 -19.53 10.34
N GLN A 130 -6.80 -19.30 11.64
CA GLN A 130 -6.45 -18.02 12.24
C GLN A 130 -5.05 -17.57 11.82
N LYS A 131 -4.08 -18.51 11.75
CA LYS A 131 -2.73 -18.22 11.25
C LYS A 131 -2.76 -17.75 9.80
N ASN A 132 -3.58 -18.38 8.96
CA ASN A 132 -3.72 -17.99 7.55
C ASN A 132 -4.39 -16.62 7.41
N SER A 133 -5.38 -16.30 8.24
CA SER A 133 -5.97 -14.95 8.30
C SER A 133 -4.93 -13.89 8.66
N ILE A 134 -4.11 -14.11 9.68
CA ILE A 134 -3.03 -13.17 10.06
C ILE A 134 -2.02 -13.00 8.92
N LYS A 135 -1.60 -14.10 8.26
CA LYS A 135 -0.72 -14.03 7.09
C LYS A 135 -1.32 -13.14 6.00
N SER A 136 -2.60 -13.30 5.69
CA SER A 136 -3.28 -12.46 4.69
C SER A 136 -3.24 -10.97 5.04
N PHE A 137 -3.40 -10.61 6.33
CA PHE A 137 -3.32 -9.22 6.77
C PHE A 137 -1.89 -8.68 6.67
N LEU A 138 -0.89 -9.50 7.00
CA LEU A 138 0.53 -9.13 6.91
C LEU A 138 1.00 -8.94 5.47
N GLU A 139 0.38 -9.61 4.50
CA GLU A 139 0.76 -9.44 3.09
C GLU A 139 0.43 -8.04 2.55
N LYS A 140 -0.69 -7.43 2.97
CA LYS A 140 -1.22 -6.23 2.28
C LYS A 140 -1.75 -5.11 3.18
N ASP A 141 -2.13 -5.40 4.42
CA ASP A 141 -2.94 -4.47 5.23
C ASP A 141 -2.19 -3.87 6.43
N ILE A 142 -1.31 -4.65 7.07
CA ILE A 142 -0.57 -4.27 8.27
C ILE A 142 0.86 -4.80 8.25
N SER A 143 1.83 -4.02 8.76
CA SER A 143 3.20 -4.50 8.97
C SER A 143 3.30 -5.25 10.30
N ILE A 144 4.34 -6.09 10.42
CA ILE A 144 4.59 -6.86 11.65
C ILE A 144 4.74 -5.93 12.85
N GLN A 145 5.55 -4.87 12.72
CA GLN A 145 5.73 -3.91 13.81
C GLN A 145 4.42 -3.23 14.20
N GLY A 146 3.60 -2.83 13.22
CA GLY A 146 2.29 -2.24 13.50
C GLY A 146 1.36 -3.20 14.23
N LEU A 147 1.43 -4.49 13.92
CA LEU A 147 0.68 -5.53 14.63
C LEU A 147 1.20 -5.71 16.07
N THR A 148 2.51 -5.78 16.26
CA THR A 148 3.15 -5.87 17.59
C THR A 148 2.79 -4.65 18.45
N ASP A 149 2.85 -3.45 17.89
CA ASP A 149 2.49 -2.21 18.58
C ASP A 149 1.01 -2.22 18.99
N LEU A 150 0.12 -2.74 18.15
CA LEU A 150 -1.31 -2.88 18.49
C LEU A 150 -1.53 -3.87 19.63
N ILE A 151 -0.82 -5.00 19.64
CA ILE A 151 -0.93 -6.00 20.71
C ILE A 151 -0.46 -5.41 22.03
N ILE A 152 0.71 -4.76 22.05
CA ILE A 152 1.28 -4.13 23.25
C ILE A 152 0.38 -3.01 23.76
N ALA A 153 -0.08 -2.11 22.88
CA ALA A 153 -0.86 -0.94 23.27
C ALA A 153 -2.26 -1.28 23.81
N ASN A 154 -2.80 -2.46 23.47
CA ASN A 154 -4.16 -2.86 23.87
C ASN A 154 -4.19 -4.10 24.79
N ASP A 155 -3.04 -4.58 25.27
CA ASP A 155 -2.90 -5.78 26.12
C ASP A 155 -3.73 -6.97 25.63
N VAL A 156 -3.62 -7.27 24.33
CA VAL A 156 -4.45 -8.27 23.66
C VAL A 156 -4.00 -9.68 24.01
N LYS A 157 -4.93 -10.53 24.49
CA LYS A 157 -4.64 -11.89 24.96
C LYS A 157 -5.34 -13.00 24.18
N ASP A 158 -6.25 -12.64 23.28
CA ASP A 158 -7.00 -13.59 22.47
C ASP A 158 -7.09 -13.14 21.00
N TYR A 159 -7.31 -14.11 20.12
CA TYR A 159 -7.36 -13.87 18.68
C TYR A 159 -8.56 -13.00 18.27
N GLU A 160 -9.72 -13.12 18.93
CA GLU A 160 -10.92 -12.37 18.54
C GLU A 160 -10.75 -10.87 18.78
N ALA A 161 -10.15 -10.51 19.91
CA ALA A 161 -9.76 -9.14 20.23
C ALA A 161 -8.71 -8.62 19.24
N LEU A 162 -7.72 -9.44 18.90
CA LEU A 162 -6.70 -9.08 17.91
C LEU A 162 -7.31 -8.82 16.53
N GLU A 163 -8.15 -9.73 16.05
CA GLU A 163 -8.78 -9.62 14.74
C GLU A 163 -9.70 -8.40 14.67
N LYS A 164 -10.45 -8.13 15.75
CA LYS A 164 -11.30 -6.94 15.84
C LYS A 164 -10.46 -5.66 15.82
N LEU A 165 -9.32 -5.63 16.51
CA LEU A 165 -8.39 -4.49 16.49
C LEU A 165 -7.74 -4.30 15.13
N ILE A 166 -7.30 -5.36 14.46
CA ILE A 166 -6.77 -5.29 13.09
C ILE A 166 -7.84 -4.74 12.15
N LYS A 167 -9.05 -5.32 12.15
CA LYS A 167 -10.16 -4.87 11.30
C LYS A 167 -10.54 -3.42 11.61
N ASN A 168 -10.54 -3.02 12.88
CA ASN A 168 -10.80 -1.65 13.27
C ASN A 168 -9.66 -0.71 12.85
N ASN A 169 -8.39 -1.09 12.97
CA ASN A 169 -7.25 -0.30 12.53
C ASN A 169 -7.25 -0.13 11.00
N ILE A 170 -7.58 -1.18 10.26
CA ILE A 170 -7.75 -1.12 8.81
C ILE A 170 -8.91 -0.19 8.44
N LYS A 171 -10.02 -0.21 9.19
CA LYS A 171 -11.19 0.67 8.98
C LYS A 171 -10.99 2.10 9.46
N SER A 172 -10.18 2.31 10.50
CA SER A 172 -9.97 3.58 11.19
C SER A 172 -8.71 4.30 10.72
N LYS A 173 -7.82 3.64 9.96
CA LYS A 173 -6.82 4.32 9.12
C LYS A 173 -7.57 5.42 8.39
N PRO A 174 -7.25 6.70 8.65
CA PRO A 174 -8.12 7.78 8.27
C PRO A 174 -8.34 7.74 6.76
N LYS A 175 -9.60 7.87 6.33
CA LYS A 175 -9.93 8.33 4.97
C LYS A 175 -9.33 9.72 4.67
N GLU A 176 -8.73 10.35 5.67
CA GLU A 176 -8.02 11.62 5.63
C GLU A 176 -6.51 11.43 5.82
N LEU A 177 -5.80 11.25 4.71
CA LEU A 177 -4.50 11.90 4.52
C LEU A 177 -4.76 13.18 3.70
N THR A 178 -5.66 14.02 4.21
CA THR A 178 -5.95 15.36 3.70
C THR A 178 -5.56 16.37 4.76
N LYS A 179 -4.32 16.88 4.67
CA LYS A 179 -4.05 18.30 4.94
C LYS A 179 -2.71 18.82 4.44
N TYR A 180 -1.82 17.97 3.92
CA TYR A 180 -0.60 18.43 3.28
C TYR A 180 -0.60 18.06 1.81
N ASN A 181 -0.56 19.11 0.98
CA ASN A 181 -0.05 19.12 -0.38
C ASN A 181 1.22 18.26 -0.49
N TRP A 182 1.07 16.96 -0.75
CA TRP A 182 2.20 16.09 -1.14
C TRP A 182 2.33 15.99 -2.67
N LEU A 183 1.42 16.64 -3.39
CA LEU A 183 1.43 16.87 -4.83
C LEU A 183 2.11 18.20 -5.21
N ALA A 184 2.62 18.94 -4.24
CA ALA A 184 3.47 20.10 -4.51
C ALA A 184 4.93 19.64 -4.51
N ASP A 185 5.59 19.74 -5.66
CA ASP A 185 7.04 19.71 -5.78
C ASP A 185 7.70 20.71 -4.81
#